data_AF-A0A7L4NUC1-F1
#
_entry.id   AF-A0A7L4NUC1-F1
#
_cell.length_a   1.000
_cell.length_b   1.000
_cell.length_c   1.000
_cell.angle_alpha   90.00
_cell.angle_beta   90.00
_cell.angle_gamma   90.00
#
_symmetry.space_group_name_H-M   'P 1'
#
loop_
_entity.id
_entity.type
_entity.pdbx_description
1 polymer ?
#
loop_
_entity_poly.entity_id
_entity_poly.type
_entity_poly.pdbx_seq_one_letter_code
_entity_poly.pdbx_strand_id
1 'polypeptide(L)' 'MDEEIKMAFEKSLELLKVAELTFNNEFYADSINRSYYAVFHAANALLLKKGYLLKHTEEL' A
#
# COMPACT_ATOMS: atom_id res chain seq x y z
N MET A 1 6.32 -0.27 16.49
CA MET A 1 5.66 0.91 15.93
C MET A 1 6.47 1.58 14.83
N ASP A 2 7.68 2.11 15.08
CA ASP A 2 8.50 2.71 14.01
C ASP A 2 8.85 1.71 12.90
N GLU A 3 9.14 0.46 13.27
CA GLU A 3 9.41 -0.62 12.32
C GLU A 3 8.16 -1.01 11.49
N GLU A 4 6.97 -1.02 12.10
CA GLU A 4 5.70 -1.27 11.39
C GLU A 4 5.38 -0.15 10.39
N ILE A 5 5.62 1.11 10.77
CA ILE A 5 5.47 2.27 9.87
C ILE A 5 6.42 2.14 8.69
N LYS A 6 7.68 1.79 8.95
CA LYS A 6 8.70 1.59 7.91
C LYS A 6 8.31 0.45 6.98
N MET A 7 7.92 -0.70 7.50
CA MET A 7 7.47 -1.86 6.71
C MET A 7 6.25 -1.52 5.85
N ALA A 8 5.25 -0.82 6.39
CA ALA A 8 4.08 -0.39 5.63
C ALA A 8 4.47 0.57 4.49
N PHE A 9 5.36 1.52 4.77
CA PHE A 9 5.83 2.45 3.74
C PHE A 9 6.68 1.75 2.67
N GLU A 10 7.60 0.87 3.05
CA GLU A 10 8.38 0.06 2.10
C GLU A 10 7.47 -0.82 1.23
N LYS A 11 6.42 -1.41 1.82
CA LYS A 11 5.43 -2.18 1.06
C LYS A 11 4.69 -1.32 0.04
N SER A 12 4.36 -0.08 0.39
CA SER A 12 3.74 0.86 -0.55
C SER A 12 4.63 1.13 -1.77
N LEU A 13 5.94 1.29 -1.56
CA LEU A 13 6.91 1.54 -2.63
C LEU A 13 7.12 0.30 -3.51
N GLU A 14 7.13 -0.90 -2.92
CA GLU A 14 7.18 -2.15 -3.67
C GLU A 14 5.96 -2.28 -4.58
N LEU A 15 4.75 -2.06 -4.05
CA LEU A 15 3.51 -2.15 -4.83
C LEU A 15 3.44 -1.10 -5.94
N LEU A 16 3.96 0.10 -5.72
CA LEU A 16 4.05 1.12 -6.76
C LEU A 16 4.97 0.67 -7.92
N LYS A 17 6.12 0.07 -7.62
CA LYS A 17 7.01 -0.51 -8.65
C LYS A 17 6.32 -1.63 -9.43
N VAL A 18 5.57 -2.49 -8.74
CA VAL A 18 4.80 -3.56 -9.41
C VAL A 18 3.69 -2.96 -10.26
N ALA A 19 3.00 -1.92 -9.80
CA ALA A 19 1.97 -1.23 -10.58
C ALA A 19 2.53 -0.64 -11.88
N GLU A 20 3.70 0.00 -11.82
CA GLU A 20 4.40 0.50 -13.01
C GLU A 20 4.78 -0.65 -13.97
N LEU A 21 5.30 -1.76 -13.44
CA LEU A 21 5.64 -2.92 -14.23
C LEU A 21 4.41 -3.53 -14.91
N THR A 22 3.29 -3.68 -14.21
CA THR A 22 2.06 -4.24 -14.80
C THR A 22 1.42 -3.27 -15.79
N PHE A 23 1.48 -1.96 -15.55
CA PHE A 23 1.03 -0.94 -16.51
C PHE A 23 1.81 -1.03 -17.82
N ASN A 24 3.15 -1.07 -17.75
CA ASN A 24 4.03 -1.14 -18.91
C ASN A 24 3.90 -2.45 -19.71
N ASN A 25 3.35 -3.50 -19.09
CA ASN A 25 3.06 -4.79 -19.72
C ASN A 25 1.56 -4.96 -20.06
N GLU A 26 0.78 -3.87 -20.09
CA GLU A 26 -0.64 -3.83 -20.47
C GLU A 26 -1.59 -4.63 -19.55
N PHE A 27 -1.11 -5.08 -18.39
CA PHE A 27 -1.93 -5.70 -17.34
C PHE A 27 -2.63 -4.62 -16.49
N TYR A 28 -3.51 -3.85 -17.12
CA TYR A 28 -4.10 -2.65 -16.51
C TYR A 28 -4.93 -2.94 -15.26
N ALA A 29 -5.68 -4.06 -15.23
CA ALA A 29 -6.45 -4.46 -14.06
C ALA A 29 -5.54 -4.70 -12.84
N ASP A 30 -4.39 -5.36 -13.06
CA ASP A 30 -3.40 -5.59 -12.02
C ASP A 30 -2.71 -4.29 -11.61
N SER A 31 -2.38 -3.42 -12.56
CA SER A 31 -1.84 -2.08 -12.28
C SER A 31 -2.74 -1.27 -11.36
N ILE A 32 -4.05 -1.25 -11.63
CA ILE A 32 -5.03 -0.55 -10.79
C ILE A 32 -5.08 -1.15 -9.38
N ASN A 33 -5.14 -2.48 -9.28
CA ASN A 33 -5.16 -3.17 -7.99
C ASN A 33 -3.90 -2.85 -7.16
N ARG A 34 -2.71 -2.90 -7.78
CA ARG A 34 -1.44 -2.61 -7.11
C ARG A 34 -1.31 -1.13 -6.73
N SER A 35 -1.82 -0.23 -7.56
CA SER A 35 -1.89 1.21 -7.27
C SER A 35 -2.77 1.51 -6.04
N TYR A 36 -3.95 0.88 -5.97
CA TYR A 36 -4.84 0.98 -4.81
C TYR A 36 -4.14 0.55 -3.51
N TYR A 37 -3.51 -0.63 -3.51
CA TYR A 37 -2.83 -1.12 -2.31
C TYR A 37 -1.57 -0.31 -1.97
N ALA A 38 -0.84 0.21 -2.96
CA ALA A 38 0.28 1.12 -2.70
C ALA A 38 -0.19 2.35 -1.90
N VAL A 39 -1.26 3.00 -2.35
CA VAL A 39 -1.83 4.17 -1.65
C VAL A 39 -2.36 3.78 -0.26
N PHE A 40 -3.05 2.64 -0.15
CA PHE A 40 -3.54 2.12 1.14
C PHE A 40 -2.41 1.95 2.16
N HIS A 41 -1.32 1.28 1.80
CA HIS A 41 -0.19 1.08 2.70
C HIS A 41 0.53 2.39 3.06
N ALA A 42 0.65 3.33 2.12
CA ALA A 42 1.23 4.64 2.38
C ALA A 42 0.36 5.47 3.35
N ALA A 43 -0.96 5.47 3.16
CA ALA A 43 -1.91 6.13 4.04
C ALA A 43 -1.89 5.51 5.45
N ASN A 44 -1.82 4.18 5.54
CA ASN A 44 -1.70 3.47 6.82
C ASN A 44 -0.41 3.83 7.56
N ALA A 45 0.72 3.86 6.86
CA ALA A 45 2.00 4.27 7.44
C ALA A 45 1.91 5.71 8.01
N LEU A 46 1.27 6.62 7.28
CA LEU A 46 1.06 8.00 7.73
C LEU A 46 0.14 8.07 8.96
N LEU A 47 -0.95 7.31 8.97
CA LEU A 47 -1.90 7.28 10.09
C LEU A 47 -1.25 6.69 11.35
N LEU A 48 -0.52 5.59 11.22
CA LEU A 48 0.26 4.99 12.30
C LEU A 48 1.31 5.96 12.86
N LYS A 49 2.03 6.69 11.99
CA LYS A 49 2.97 7.73 12.39
C LYS A 49 2.31 8.87 13.18
N LYS A 50 1.04 9.14 12.91
CA LYS A 50 0.22 10.12 13.64
C LYS A 50 -0.44 9.55 14.91
N GLY A 51 -0.21 8.27 15.23
CA GLY A 51 -0.79 7.60 16.39
C GLY A 51 -2.22 7.08 16.19
N TYR A 52 -2.71 7.00 14.95
CA TYR A 52 -4.02 6.42 14.65
C TYR A 52 -3.88 4.93 14.29
N LEU A 53 -4.67 4.08 14.95
CA LEU A 53 -4.79 2.66 14.59
C LEU A 53 -5.92 2.49 13.57
N LEU A 54 -5.62 1.87 12.41
CA LEU A 54 -6.69 1.37 11.56
C LEU A 54 -7.29 0.11 12.19
N LYS A 55 -8.60 0.14 12.40
CA LYS A 55 -9.37 -1.05 12.76
C LYS A 55 -9.33 -2.00 11.56
N HIS A 56 -8.74 -3.19 11.71
CA HIS A 56 -8.92 -4.26 10.74
C HIS A 56 -10.39 -4.69 10.81
N THR A 57 -11.21 -4.22 9.89
CA THR A 57 -12.48 -4.87 9.55
C THR A 57 -12.17 -5.97 8.55
N GLU A 58 -11.80 -7.14 9.08
CA GLU A 58 -12.03 -8.41 8.38
C GLU A 58 -13.52 -8.71 8.48
N GLU A 59 -14.32 -8.17 7.58
CA GLU A 59 -15.69 -8.65 7.32
C GLU A 59 -15.93 -8.58 5.81
N LEU A 60 -15.72 -9.72 5.13
CA LEU A 60 -16.66 -10.44 4.25
C LEU A 60 -15.94 -11.59 3.53
#